data_AF-A0A7C5QUC5-F1
#
_entry.id   AF-A0A7C5QUC5-F1
#
_cell.length_a   1.000
_cell.length_b   1.000
_cell.length_c   1.000
_cell.angle_alpha   90.00
_cell.angle_beta   90.00
_cell.angle_gamma   90.00
#
_symmetry.space_group_name_H-M   'P 1'
#
loop_
_entity.id
_entity.type
_entity.pdbx_description
1 polymer ?
#
loop_
_entity_poly.entity_id
_entity_poly.type
_entity_poly.pdbx_seq_one_letter_code
_entity_poly.pdbx_strand_id
1 'polypeptide(L)'
;GVGLIVDMRATFAAEVAGCQVEIGVAGAMAAAAVVEAAGGTARQAVDAAAIALQNAMGSVCDLVQGAVEIPCHTRNAAAAATAFVCADMVVGGYVNPIPLDDTVDAMLSVGTMLPCELKCTGRGGLSLAPSALALPDLRTE
;
A
#
# COMPACT_ATOMS: atom_id res chain seq x y z
N GLY A 1 -14.05 -7.70 2.72
CA GLY A 1 -14.65 -6.46 3.28
C GLY A 1 -13.81 -5.24 2.97
N VAL A 2 -12.56 -5.20 3.42
CA VAL A 2 -11.66 -4.03 3.36
C VAL A 2 -11.62 -3.33 1.99
N GLY A 3 -11.43 -4.07 0.90
CA GLY A 3 -11.37 -3.47 -0.44
C GLY A 3 -12.63 -2.69 -0.84
N LEU A 4 -13.82 -3.15 -0.43
CA LEU A 4 -15.08 -2.44 -0.68
C LEU A 4 -15.17 -1.15 0.13
N ILE A 5 -14.66 -1.14 1.37
CA ILE A 5 -14.61 0.08 2.20
C ILE A 5 -13.71 1.12 1.52
N VAL A 6 -12.57 0.69 1.00
CA VAL A 6 -11.66 1.56 0.24
C VAL A 6 -12.31 2.05 -1.05
N ASP A 7 -13.01 1.19 -1.80
CA ASP A 7 -13.71 1.59 -3.04
C ASP A 7 -14.77 2.67 -2.80
N MET A 8 -15.51 2.56 -1.68
CA MET A 8 -16.57 3.51 -1.33
C MET A 8 -16.06 4.84 -0.76
N ARG A 9 -14.88 4.86 -0.13
CA ARG A 9 -14.36 6.03 0.61
C ARG A 9 -13.14 6.68 -0.03
N ALA A 10 -12.43 5.96 -0.89
CA ALA A 10 -11.16 6.39 -1.48
C ALA A 10 -11.10 6.02 -2.98
N THR A 11 -9.96 5.51 -3.43
CA THR A 11 -9.69 5.15 -4.82
C THR A 11 -8.69 4.00 -4.84
N PHE A 12 -8.53 3.36 -6.00
CA PHE A 12 -7.45 2.42 -6.31
C PHE A 12 -6.48 2.98 -7.36
N ALA A 13 -6.66 4.24 -7.77
CA ALA A 13 -5.86 4.88 -8.80
C ALA A 13 -4.57 5.46 -8.20
N ALA A 14 -3.42 4.81 -8.42
CA ALA A 14 -2.14 5.34 -7.94
C ALA A 14 -1.74 6.66 -8.60
N GLU A 15 -2.24 6.97 -9.80
CA GLU A 15 -2.06 8.27 -10.43
C GLU A 15 -2.75 9.40 -9.66
N VAL A 16 -3.73 9.08 -8.81
CA VAL A 16 -4.41 10.05 -7.94
C VAL A 16 -3.71 10.16 -6.59
N ALA A 17 -3.40 9.02 -5.96
CA ALA A 17 -3.05 8.98 -4.55
C ALA A 17 -1.77 8.19 -4.19
N GLY A 18 -0.95 7.81 -5.17
CA GLY A 18 0.29 7.06 -4.96
C GLY A 18 0.06 5.56 -4.70
N CYS A 19 1.14 4.83 -4.42
CA CYS A 19 1.10 3.37 -4.35
C CYS A 19 0.39 2.84 -3.08
N GLN A 20 0.15 3.72 -2.10
CA GLN A 20 -0.60 3.39 -0.88
C GLN A 20 -2.02 2.90 -1.20
N VAL A 21 -2.63 3.40 -2.28
CA VAL A 21 -3.98 2.99 -2.70
C VAL A 21 -4.03 1.76 -3.60
N GLU A 22 -2.87 1.23 -3.99
CA GLU A 22 -2.75 -0.02 -4.74
C GLU A 22 -2.16 -1.11 -3.84
N ILE A 23 -0.83 -1.15 -3.74
CA ILE A 23 -0.10 -2.18 -2.99
C ILE A 23 -0.36 -2.04 -1.49
N GLY A 24 -0.52 -0.81 -0.97
CA GLY A 24 -0.84 -0.58 0.43
C GLY A 24 -2.16 -1.23 0.83
N VAL A 25 -3.25 -0.99 0.08
CA VAL A 25 -4.55 -1.62 0.38
C VAL A 25 -4.58 -3.09 0.01
N ALA A 26 -3.81 -3.55 -0.98
CA ALA A 26 -3.62 -4.99 -1.21
C ALA A 26 -3.00 -5.67 0.03
N GLY A 27 -1.98 -5.06 0.65
CA GLY A 27 -1.40 -5.50 1.92
C GLY A 27 -2.42 -5.47 3.07
N ALA A 28 -3.28 -4.45 3.14
CA ALA A 28 -4.33 -4.35 4.14
C ALA A 28 -5.43 -5.42 3.99
N MET A 29 -5.83 -5.70 2.75
CA MET A 29 -6.75 -6.79 2.44
C MET A 29 -6.14 -8.15 2.81
N ALA A 30 -4.85 -8.35 2.53
CA ALA A 30 -4.12 -9.54 2.93
C ALA A 30 -4.03 -9.66 4.46
N ALA A 31 -3.75 -8.57 5.18
CA ALA A 31 -3.67 -8.58 6.65
C ALA A 31 -4.99 -9.03 7.29
N ALA A 32 -6.12 -8.48 6.82
CA ALA A 32 -7.44 -8.92 7.26
C ALA A 32 -7.69 -10.40 6.96
N ALA A 33 -7.34 -10.86 5.75
CA ALA A 33 -7.50 -12.26 5.37
C ALA A 33 -6.65 -13.22 6.21
N VAL A 34 -5.42 -12.82 6.57
CA VAL A 34 -4.55 -13.61 7.46
C VAL A 34 -5.16 -13.72 8.87
N VAL A 35 -5.72 -12.62 9.41
CA VAL A 35 -6.42 -12.66 10.71
C VAL A 35 -7.61 -13.62 10.65
N GLU A 36 -8.45 -13.53 9.61
CA GLU A 36 -9.60 -14.44 9.44
C GLU A 36 -9.14 -15.90 9.33
N ALA A 37 -8.10 -16.17 8.54
CA ALA A 37 -7.52 -17.52 8.40
C ALA A 37 -6.94 -18.06 9.71
N ALA A 38 -6.45 -17.18 10.60
CA ALA A 38 -5.97 -17.53 11.93
C ALA A 38 -7.08 -17.69 12.98
N GLY A 39 -8.36 -17.56 12.58
CA GLY A 39 -9.52 -17.65 13.49
C GLY A 39 -9.77 -16.39 14.32
N GLY A 40 -9.19 -15.26 13.92
CA GLY A 40 -9.42 -13.97 14.56
C GLY A 40 -10.80 -13.40 14.28
N THR A 41 -11.19 -12.39 15.06
CA THR A 41 -12.48 -11.71 14.91
C THR A 41 -12.48 -10.70 13.77
N ALA A 42 -13.67 -10.34 13.27
CA ALA A 42 -13.81 -9.28 12.28
C ALA A 42 -13.21 -7.95 12.76
N ARG A 43 -13.27 -7.66 14.08
CA ARG A 43 -12.64 -6.48 14.67
C ARG A 43 -11.12 -6.52 14.53
N GLN A 44 -10.51 -7.66 14.84
CA GLN A 44 -9.08 -7.85 14.66
C GLN A 44 -8.67 -7.74 13.19
N ALA A 45 -9.50 -8.26 12.27
CA ALA A 45 -9.23 -8.18 10.84
C ALA A 45 -9.19 -6.73 10.33
N VAL A 46 -10.15 -5.89 10.74
CA VAL A 46 -10.14 -4.46 10.37
C VAL A 46 -9.03 -3.67 11.07
N ASP A 47 -8.66 -4.03 12.29
CA ASP A 47 -7.53 -3.41 12.99
C ASP A 47 -6.18 -3.76 12.33
N ALA A 48 -5.99 -5.01 11.89
CA ALA A 48 -4.78 -5.41 11.17
C ALA A 48 -4.70 -4.74 9.79
N ALA A 49 -5.82 -4.61 9.09
CA ALA A 49 -5.91 -3.85 7.85
C ALA A 49 -5.57 -2.37 8.04
N ALA A 50 -6.07 -1.75 9.11
CA ALA A 50 -5.77 -0.35 9.43
C ALA A 50 -4.28 -0.15 9.66
N ILE A 51 -3.62 -1.00 10.47
CA ILE A 51 -2.18 -0.91 10.71
C ILE A 51 -1.38 -1.09 9.42
N ALA A 52 -1.76 -2.03 8.55
CA ALA A 52 -1.11 -2.22 7.25
C ALA A 52 -1.19 -0.94 6.37
N LEU A 53 -2.34 -0.26 6.35
CA LEU A 53 -2.49 1.01 5.64
C LEU A 53 -1.69 2.15 6.29
N GLN A 54 -1.66 2.22 7.63
CA GLN A 54 -0.85 3.21 8.37
C GLN A 54 0.63 3.08 7.97
N ASN A 55 1.14 1.85 7.84
CA ASN A 55 2.52 1.57 7.44
C ASN A 55 2.81 1.89 5.97
N ALA A 56 1.80 1.85 5.10
CA ALA A 56 1.93 2.15 3.68
C ALA A 56 1.67 3.64 3.34
N MET A 57 1.20 4.43 4.31
CA MET A 57 0.74 5.79 4.10
C MET A 57 1.84 6.70 3.55
N GLY A 58 1.49 7.51 2.55
CA GLY A 58 2.42 8.41 1.86
C GLY A 58 3.34 7.74 0.85
N SER A 59 3.17 6.44 0.56
CA SER A 59 3.99 5.78 -0.46
C SER A 59 3.71 6.31 -1.86
N VAL A 60 4.76 6.86 -2.47
CA VAL A 60 4.78 7.41 -3.84
C VAL A 60 4.66 6.31 -4.89
N CYS A 61 4.20 6.62 -6.10
CA CYS A 61 4.19 5.66 -7.22
C CYS A 61 5.09 6.15 -8.35
N ASP A 62 6.40 5.88 -8.25
CA ASP A 62 7.40 6.38 -9.19
C ASP A 62 8.13 5.19 -9.84
N LEU A 63 7.64 4.78 -11.02
CA LEU A 63 8.05 3.57 -11.72
C LEU A 63 9.36 3.79 -12.48
N VAL A 64 10.32 2.88 -12.31
CA VAL A 64 11.54 2.87 -13.14
C VAL A 64 11.14 2.55 -14.58
N GLN A 65 11.54 3.41 -15.51
CA GLN A 65 11.21 3.33 -16.95
C GLN A 65 9.70 3.26 -17.25
N GLY A 66 8.83 3.65 -16.31
CA GLY A 66 7.38 3.51 -16.46
C GLY A 66 6.88 2.05 -16.45
N ALA A 67 7.73 1.09 -16.09
CA ALA A 67 7.39 -0.33 -16.05
C ALA A 67 6.89 -0.74 -14.65
N VAL A 68 5.88 -1.62 -14.61
CA VAL A 68 5.31 -2.16 -13.36
C VAL A 68 6.20 -3.29 -12.83
N GLU A 69 7.45 -2.96 -12.56
CA GLU A 69 8.48 -3.93 -12.18
C GLU A 69 9.25 -3.44 -10.95
N ILE A 70 10.00 -2.35 -11.11
CA ILE A 70 10.79 -1.74 -10.03
C ILE A 70 10.13 -0.41 -9.60
N PRO A 71 9.77 -0.25 -8.31
CA PRO A 71 9.87 -1.19 -7.19
C PRO A 71 8.61 -2.04 -6.96
N CYS A 72 7.69 -2.16 -7.93
CA CYS A 72 6.39 -2.81 -7.75
C CYS A 72 6.49 -4.25 -7.22
N HIS A 73 7.39 -5.08 -7.75
CA HIS A 73 7.55 -6.47 -7.30
C HIS A 73 8.02 -6.56 -5.84
N THR A 74 9.05 -5.79 -5.48
CA THR A 74 9.59 -5.80 -4.12
C THR A 74 8.62 -5.17 -3.12
N ARG A 75 7.82 -4.18 -3.54
CA ARG A 75 6.73 -3.64 -2.73
C ARG A 75 5.63 -4.65 -2.48
N ASN A 76 5.24 -5.45 -3.47
CA ASN A 76 4.27 -6.53 -3.27
C ASN A 76 4.80 -7.58 -2.28
N ALA A 77 6.07 -7.99 -2.42
CA ALA A 77 6.70 -8.92 -1.49
C ALA A 77 6.74 -8.36 -0.06
N ALA A 78 7.10 -7.08 0.10
CA ALA A 78 7.10 -6.41 1.40
C ALA A 78 5.68 -6.32 1.99
N ALA A 79 4.69 -5.92 1.20
CA ALA A 79 3.29 -5.83 1.64
C ALA A 79 2.74 -7.19 2.09
N ALA A 80 3.07 -8.27 1.37
CA ALA A 80 2.72 -9.62 1.75
C ALA A 80 3.34 -10.03 3.10
N ALA A 81 4.61 -9.72 3.34
CA ALA A 81 5.26 -9.99 4.62
C ALA A 81 4.66 -9.15 5.76
N THR A 82 4.46 -7.85 5.52
CA THR A 82 3.85 -6.93 6.48
C THR A 82 2.43 -7.35 6.85
N ALA A 83 1.66 -7.97 5.94
CA ALA A 83 0.33 -8.48 6.24
C ALA A 83 0.33 -9.52 7.38
N PHE A 84 1.28 -10.46 7.37
CA PHE A 84 1.45 -11.44 8.45
C PHE A 84 1.87 -10.76 9.76
N VAL A 85 2.79 -9.80 9.70
CA VAL A 85 3.24 -9.06 10.89
C VAL A 85 2.08 -8.27 11.52
N CYS A 86 1.26 -7.59 10.71
CA CYS A 86 0.10 -6.84 11.21
C CYS A 86 -0.96 -7.76 11.82
N ALA A 87 -1.21 -8.91 11.18
CA ALA A 87 -2.11 -9.91 11.73
C ALA A 87 -1.61 -10.47 13.07
N ASP A 88 -0.32 -10.82 13.15
CA ASP A 88 0.31 -11.35 14.36
C ASP A 88 0.25 -10.35 15.52
N MET A 89 0.53 -9.06 15.27
CA MET A 89 0.41 -8.02 16.29
C MET A 89 -1.01 -7.95 16.88
N VAL A 90 -2.03 -7.91 16.03
CA VAL A 90 -3.43 -7.73 16.47
C VAL A 90 -3.99 -9.00 17.11
N VAL A 91 -3.65 -10.18 16.59
CA VAL A 91 -4.01 -11.47 17.22
C VAL A 91 -3.26 -11.64 18.55
N GLY A 92 -2.02 -11.18 18.64
CA GLY A 92 -1.19 -11.14 19.84
C GLY A 92 -1.65 -10.12 20.89
N GLY A 93 -2.71 -9.36 20.63
CA GLY A 93 -3.34 -8.47 21.60
C GLY A 93 -2.94 -7.00 21.50
N TYR A 94 -2.23 -6.60 20.45
CA TYR A 94 -2.03 -5.18 20.17
C TYR A 94 -3.37 -4.50 19.87
N VAL A 95 -3.65 -3.40 20.57
CA VAL A 95 -4.86 -2.61 20.39
C VAL A 95 -4.56 -1.43 19.46
N ASN A 96 -5.13 -1.47 18.25
CA ASN A 96 -5.04 -0.39 17.29
C ASN A 96 -5.92 0.80 17.73
N PRO A 97 -5.36 2.00 17.97
CA PRO A 97 -6.13 3.14 18.43
C PRO A 97 -6.83 3.91 17.31
N ILE A 98 -6.41 3.75 16.04
CA ILE A 98 -6.94 4.50 14.89
C ILE A 98 -7.74 3.56 13.98
N PRO A 99 -9.08 3.66 13.92
CA PRO A 99 -9.92 2.76 13.12
C PRO A 99 -9.61 2.78 11.62
N LEU A 100 -10.07 1.75 10.91
CA LEU A 100 -9.86 1.61 9.46
C LEU A 100 -10.45 2.79 8.67
N ASP A 101 -11.65 3.26 9.02
CA ASP A 101 -12.31 4.36 8.30
C ASP A 101 -11.48 5.65 8.34
N ASP A 102 -11.02 6.06 9.53
CA ASP A 102 -10.14 7.22 9.71
C ASP A 102 -8.81 7.03 8.96
N THR A 103 -8.29 5.80 8.96
CA THR A 103 -7.05 5.46 8.26
C THR A 103 -7.20 5.61 6.75
N VAL A 104 -8.33 5.17 6.18
CA VAL A 104 -8.63 5.26 4.74
C VAL A 104 -8.80 6.73 4.32
N ASP A 105 -9.50 7.53 5.12
CA ASP A 105 -9.69 8.95 4.84
C ASP A 105 -8.36 9.72 4.89
N ALA A 106 -7.51 9.42 5.90
CA ALA A 106 -6.18 9.97 6.00
C ALA A 106 -5.29 9.55 4.82
N MET A 107 -5.35 8.28 4.40
CA MET A 107 -4.61 7.76 3.25
C MET A 107 -4.96 8.52 1.96
N LEU A 108 -6.26 8.73 1.68
CA LEU A 108 -6.69 9.51 0.52
C LEU A 108 -6.20 10.95 0.62
N SER A 109 -6.42 11.60 1.77
CA SER A 109 -5.98 12.98 2.01
C SER A 109 -4.49 13.16 1.73
N VAL A 110 -3.65 12.31 2.32
CA VAL A 110 -2.19 12.28 2.08
C VAL A 110 -1.87 12.05 0.60
N GLY A 111 -2.54 11.10 -0.05
CA GLY A 111 -2.32 10.81 -1.46
C GLY A 111 -2.62 11.99 -2.39
N THR A 112 -3.69 12.74 -2.12
CA THR A 112 -4.05 13.91 -2.91
C THR A 112 -3.04 15.05 -2.75
N MET A 113 -2.37 15.14 -1.60
CA MET A 113 -1.32 16.14 -1.34
C MET A 113 0.02 15.81 -2.02
N LEU A 114 0.22 14.60 -2.53
CA LEU A 114 1.45 14.24 -3.23
C LEU A 114 1.63 15.12 -4.50
N PRO A 115 2.84 15.66 -4.75
CA PRO A 115 3.19 16.30 -6.02
C PRO A 115 3.01 15.33 -7.20
N CYS A 116 2.74 15.85 -8.40
CA CYS A 116 2.50 15.00 -9.57
C CYS A 116 3.75 14.21 -10.00
N GLU A 117 4.94 14.72 -9.69
CA GLU A 117 6.23 14.06 -9.92
C GLU A 117 6.44 12.80 -9.07
N LEU A 118 5.73 12.68 -7.95
CA LEU A 118 5.79 11.53 -7.03
C LEU A 118 4.63 10.55 -7.25
N LYS A 119 3.86 10.75 -8.32
CA LYS A 119 2.84 9.81 -8.81
C LYS A 119 3.36 9.14 -10.09
N CYS A 120 2.50 8.39 -10.79
CA CYS A 120 2.81 7.52 -11.92
C CYS A 120 3.39 8.20 -13.18
N THR A 121 4.07 9.35 -13.04
CA THR A 121 4.64 10.15 -14.13
C THR A 121 6.10 9.81 -14.43
N GLY A 122 6.82 9.15 -13.52
CA GLY A 122 8.24 8.82 -13.72
C GLY A 122 9.14 10.06 -13.78
N ARG A 123 8.78 11.12 -13.04
CA ARG A 123 9.45 12.43 -13.07
C ARG A 123 10.14 12.77 -11.74
N GLY A 124 10.31 11.79 -10.86
CA GLY A 124 10.84 12.01 -9.51
C GLY A 124 11.72 10.86 -9.02
N GLY A 125 11.79 10.75 -7.69
CA GLY A 125 12.27 9.59 -6.93
C GLY A 125 13.29 8.64 -7.60
N LEU A 126 12.91 7.36 -7.64
CA LEU A 126 13.71 6.26 -8.16
C LEU A 126 13.83 6.32 -9.69
N SER A 127 12.81 6.80 -10.40
CA SER A 127 12.81 6.82 -11.86
C SER A 127 13.92 7.70 -12.45
N LEU A 128 14.35 8.73 -11.72
CA LEU A 128 15.44 9.63 -12.11
C LEU A 128 16.80 9.27 -11.48
N ALA A 129 16.90 8.20 -10.70
CA ALA A 129 18.17 7.80 -10.11
C ALA A 129 19.19 7.44 -11.21
N PRO A 130 20.49 7.82 -11.09
CA PRO A 130 21.49 7.51 -12.12
C PRO A 130 21.59 6.03 -12.47
N SER A 131 21.41 5.15 -11.47
CA SER A 131 21.38 3.69 -11.68
C SER A 131 20.13 3.23 -12.44
N ALA A 132 18.97 3.85 -12.20
CA ALA A 132 17.73 3.54 -12.92
C ALA A 132 17.81 3.95 -14.40
N LEU A 133 18.44 5.10 -14.68
CA LEU A 133 18.68 5.58 -16.05
C LEU A 133 19.73 4.76 -16.82
N ALA A 134 20.61 4.06 -16.10
CA ALA A 134 21.64 3.21 -16.69
C ALA A 134 21.17 1.76 -16.96
N LEU A 135 19.98 1.37 -16.50
CA LEU A 135 19.43 0.03 -16.74
C LEU A 135 19.09 -0.18 -18.23
N PRO A 136 19.20 -1.42 -18.74
CA PRO A 136 18.65 -1.79 -20.04
C PRO A 136 17.12 -1.63 -20.05
N ASP A 137 16.51 -1.64 -21.23
CA ASP A 137 15.05 -1.52 -21.37
C ASP A 137 14.36 -2.74 -20.77
N LEU A 138 13.68 -2.53 -19.64
CA LEU A 138 12.99 -3.56 -18.87
C LEU A 138 11.82 -4.21 -19.63
N ARG A 139 11.36 -3.60 -20.72
CA ARG A 139 10.25 -4.11 -21.54
C ARG A 139 10.66 -5.12 -22.60
N THR A 140 11.96 -5.34 -22.76
CA THR A 140 12.52 -6.18 -23.83
C THR A 140 13.05 -7.54 -23.34
N GLU A 141 12.98 -7.78 -22.03
CA GLU A 141 13.31 -9.06 -21.38
C GLU A 141 12.03 -9.77 -20.87
#